data_AF-A0A8W8MJM2-F1
#
_entry.id   AF-A0A8W8MJM2-F1
#
_cell.length_a   1.000
_cell.length_b   1.000
_cell.length_c   1.000
_cell.angle_alpha   90.00
_cell.angle_beta   90.00
_cell.angle_gamma   90.00
#
_symmetry.space_group_name_H-M   'P 1'
#
loop_
_entity.id
_entity.type
_entity.pdbx_description
1 polymer ?
#
loop_
_entity_poly.entity_id
_entity_poly.type
_entity_poly.pdbx_seq_one_letter_code
_entity_poly.pdbx_strand_id
1 'polypeptide(L)'
;MGIEFKGQVCVMIHCGSRGLGHQVATDALVAMEKAMKRDNIKVNDRQLACAKIYSQEGQDYLKGMAAAANYAWVNRSSMTFLCRHLTGQPVLIGGTMGTCNYVLTGTQQGMDETYGTTCHGAGRALSRAKSRRNLEYTEVLSALEEKGISIRVASPKLVMEEAPESYKNVTDVVDTCHMAGISRKAIKLHPVAVIKG
;
A
#
# COMPACT_ATOMS: atom_id res chain seq x y z
N MET A 1 18.23 -10.75 -5.30
CA MET A 1 17.18 -10.29 -4.37
C MET A 1 17.57 -10.43 -2.89
N GLY A 2 18.80 -10.82 -2.53
CA GLY A 2 19.25 -10.86 -1.12
C GLY A 2 18.50 -11.85 -0.22
N ILE A 3 17.68 -12.73 -0.79
CA ILE A 3 17.00 -13.83 -0.11
C ILE A 3 17.61 -15.11 -0.65
N GLU A 4 18.32 -15.85 0.21
CA GLU A 4 19.22 -16.94 -0.17
C GLU A 4 18.68 -18.31 0.26
N PHE A 5 17.94 -18.38 1.36
CA PHE A 5 17.44 -19.64 1.91
C PHE A 5 16.01 -19.54 2.47
N LYS A 6 15.31 -20.67 2.51
CA LYS A 6 13.97 -20.77 3.13
C LYS A 6 14.09 -20.56 4.64
N GLY A 7 13.20 -19.75 5.20
CA GLY A 7 13.25 -19.37 6.62
C GLY A 7 14.09 -18.13 6.92
N GLN A 8 14.69 -17.50 5.89
CA GLN A 8 15.37 -16.22 6.08
C GLN A 8 14.41 -15.15 6.59
N VAL A 9 14.78 -14.50 7.70
CA VAL A 9 14.01 -13.42 8.30
C VAL A 9 14.13 -12.16 7.45
N CYS A 10 12.98 -11.56 7.13
CA CYS A 10 12.88 -10.33 6.34
C CYS A 10 12.05 -9.29 7.10
N VAL A 11 12.39 -8.01 6.93
CA VAL A 11 11.60 -6.89 7.48
C VAL A 11 10.90 -6.16 6.34
N MET A 12 9.57 -6.04 6.41
CA MET A 12 8.80 -5.21 5.49
C MET A 12 8.41 -3.89 6.14
N ILE A 13 8.70 -2.78 5.46
CA ILE A 13 8.27 -1.44 5.87
C ILE A 13 7.22 -0.94 4.87
N HIS A 14 5.97 -0.84 5.31
CA HIS A 14 4.88 -0.27 4.52
C HIS A 14 4.44 1.07 5.12
N CYS A 15 4.95 2.17 4.55
CA CYS A 15 4.55 3.52 4.93
C CYS A 15 4.67 4.51 3.75
N GLY A 16 3.82 5.53 3.76
CA GLY A 16 3.77 6.58 2.74
C GLY A 16 4.28 7.94 3.23
N SER A 17 3.76 9.00 2.62
CA SER A 17 4.11 10.40 2.86
C SER A 17 3.46 11.03 4.11
N ARG A 18 2.76 10.22 4.92
CA ARG A 18 1.97 10.69 6.08
C ARG A 18 0.98 11.79 5.66
N GLY A 19 0.74 12.78 6.53
CA GLY A 19 -0.22 13.87 6.27
C GLY A 19 0.15 14.78 5.10
N LEU A 20 1.44 14.88 4.74
CA LEU A 20 1.90 15.79 3.68
C LEU A 20 1.28 15.45 2.33
N GLY A 21 1.35 14.18 1.89
CA GLY A 21 0.76 13.79 0.61
C GLY A 21 -0.76 13.90 0.58
N HIS A 22 -1.42 13.66 1.71
CA HIS A 22 -2.88 13.87 1.82
C HIS A 22 -3.24 15.34 1.61
N GLN A 23 -2.49 16.25 2.24
CA GLN A 23 -2.73 17.68 2.10
C GLN A 23 -2.43 18.17 0.68
N VAL A 24 -1.30 17.75 0.09
CA VAL A 24 -0.95 18.07 -1.30
C VAL A 24 -2.07 17.65 -2.26
N ALA A 25 -2.62 16.44 -2.09
CA ALA A 25 -3.74 15.97 -2.92
C ALA A 25 -5.01 16.81 -2.68
N THR A 26 -5.33 17.12 -1.43
CA THR A 26 -6.51 17.92 -1.06
C THR A 26 -6.44 19.32 -1.68
N ASP A 27 -5.30 19.99 -1.56
CA ASP A 27 -5.08 21.33 -2.09
C ASP A 27 -5.14 21.32 -3.63
N ALA A 28 -4.55 20.30 -4.26
CA ALA A 28 -4.57 20.13 -5.70
C ALA A 28 -5.98 19.89 -6.25
N LEU A 29 -6.83 19.13 -5.55
CA LEU A 29 -8.22 18.92 -5.96
C LEU A 29 -9.00 20.24 -6.05
N VAL A 30 -8.82 21.14 -5.08
CA VAL A 30 -9.46 22.46 -5.09
C VAL A 30 -8.97 23.31 -6.27
N ALA A 31 -7.67 23.25 -6.57
CA ALA A 31 -7.11 23.95 -7.73
C ALA A 31 -7.61 23.36 -9.06
N MET A 32 -7.67 22.03 -9.17
CA MET A 32 -8.15 21.32 -10.34
C MET A 32 -9.64 21.61 -10.61
N GLU A 33 -10.50 21.65 -9.58
CA GLU A 33 -11.91 22.03 -9.75
C GLU A 33 -12.07 23.44 -10.38
N LYS A 34 -11.20 24.39 -10.01
CA LYS A 34 -11.18 25.73 -10.63
C LYS A 34 -10.67 25.67 -12.07
N ALA A 35 -9.60 24.91 -12.33
CA ALA A 35 -9.03 24.74 -13.66
C ALA A 35 -10.02 24.08 -14.63
N MET A 36 -10.79 23.08 -14.18
CA MET A 36 -11.82 22.43 -15.00
C MET A 36 -12.92 23.39 -15.44
N LYS A 37 -13.37 24.26 -14.53
CA LYS A 37 -14.36 25.30 -14.86
C LYS A 37 -13.81 26.28 -15.89
N ARG A 38 -12.56 26.74 -15.71
CA ARG A 38 -11.87 27.62 -16.67
C ARG A 38 -11.72 26.98 -18.05
N ASP A 39 -11.32 25.72 -18.08
CA ASP A 39 -10.96 25.01 -19.31
C ASP A 39 -12.16 24.25 -19.92
N ASN A 40 -13.35 24.39 -19.35
CA ASN A 40 -14.59 23.71 -19.74
C ASN A 40 -14.44 22.16 -19.83
N ILE A 41 -13.69 21.58 -18.88
CA ILE A 41 -13.50 20.13 -18.77
C ILE A 41 -14.70 19.53 -18.06
N LYS A 42 -15.43 18.67 -18.76
CA LYS A 42 -16.60 17.95 -18.21
C LYS A 42 -16.21 16.52 -17.86
N VAL A 43 -16.60 16.10 -16.65
CA VAL A 43 -16.37 14.75 -16.13
C VAL A 43 -17.68 14.15 -15.65
N ASN A 44 -17.77 12.83 -15.68
CA ASN A 44 -18.97 12.11 -15.26
C ASN A 44 -19.13 12.08 -13.73
N ASP A 45 -18.04 12.27 -12.98
CA ASP A 45 -18.01 12.29 -11.53
C ASP A 45 -17.09 13.42 -11.04
N ARG A 46 -17.51 14.16 -10.01
CA ARG A 46 -16.70 15.23 -9.40
C ARG A 46 -15.37 14.72 -8.83
N GLN A 47 -15.31 13.45 -8.42
CA GLN A 47 -14.09 12.80 -7.93
C GLN A 47 -13.02 12.61 -9.01
N LEU A 48 -13.38 12.79 -10.29
CA LEU A 48 -12.44 12.77 -11.42
C LEU A 48 -11.88 14.17 -11.71
N ALA A 49 -11.69 14.99 -10.68
CA ALA A 49 -11.12 16.33 -10.84
C ALA A 49 -9.72 16.26 -11.46
N CYS A 50 -9.48 17.04 -12.52
CA CYS A 50 -8.24 16.98 -13.30
C CYS A 50 -7.84 18.34 -13.88
N ALA A 51 -6.57 18.50 -14.22
CA ALA A 51 -6.04 19.65 -14.96
C ALA A 51 -5.18 19.16 -16.14
N LYS A 52 -5.00 20.02 -17.15
CA LYS A 52 -4.06 19.73 -18.24
C LYS A 52 -2.64 19.64 -17.67
N ILE A 53 -1.88 18.63 -18.09
CA ILE A 53 -0.53 18.35 -17.56
C ILE A 53 0.38 19.58 -17.60
N TYR A 54 0.31 20.36 -18.69
CA TYR A 54 1.14 21.55 -18.89
C TYR A 54 0.52 22.85 -18.39
N SER A 55 -0.64 22.82 -17.72
CA SER A 55 -1.16 24.02 -17.05
C SER A 55 -0.37 24.32 -15.78
N GLN A 56 -0.51 25.53 -15.25
CA GLN A 56 0.10 25.91 -13.98
C GLN A 56 -0.32 24.94 -12.86
N GLU A 57 -1.60 24.62 -12.75
CA GLU A 57 -2.12 23.69 -11.74
C GLU A 57 -1.59 22.26 -11.92
N GLY A 58 -1.47 21.81 -13.17
CA GLY A 58 -0.90 20.50 -13.49
C GLY A 58 0.56 20.40 -13.08
N GLN A 59 1.37 21.41 -13.41
CA GLN A 59 2.78 21.47 -13.06
C GLN A 59 3.00 21.63 -11.55
N ASP A 60 2.19 22.44 -10.88
CA ASP A 60 2.28 22.62 -9.43
C ASP A 60 1.90 21.34 -8.68
N TYR A 61 0.87 20.63 -9.13
CA TYR A 61 0.54 19.32 -8.59
C TYR A 61 1.66 18.31 -8.78
N LEU A 62 2.26 18.22 -9.98
CA LEU A 62 3.37 17.30 -10.24
C LEU A 62 4.59 17.59 -9.35
N LYS A 63 4.93 18.86 -9.14
CA LYS A 63 6.00 19.27 -8.21
C LYS A 63 5.65 18.89 -6.77
N GLY A 64 4.43 19.16 -6.33
CA GLY A 64 3.95 18.79 -4.99
C GLY A 64 3.94 17.28 -4.77
N MET A 65 3.49 16.52 -5.77
CA MET A 65 3.50 15.06 -5.75
C MET A 65 4.93 14.50 -5.68
N ALA A 66 5.86 15.07 -6.46
CA ALA A 66 7.27 14.69 -6.40
C ALA A 66 7.88 14.97 -5.01
N ALA A 67 7.57 16.12 -4.40
CA ALA A 67 7.99 16.44 -3.04
C ALA A 67 7.40 15.45 -2.01
N ALA A 68 6.12 15.07 -2.16
CA ALA A 68 5.48 14.08 -1.30
C ALA A 68 6.09 12.67 -1.46
N ALA A 69 6.44 12.28 -2.68
CA ALA A 69 7.13 11.03 -2.97
C ALA A 69 8.53 11.00 -2.34
N ASN A 70 9.30 12.09 -2.46
CA ASN A 70 10.60 12.25 -1.82
C ASN A 70 10.47 12.16 -0.30
N TYR A 71 9.48 12.82 0.29
CA TYR A 71 9.19 12.72 1.72
C TYR A 71 8.88 11.28 2.12
N ALA A 72 8.07 10.55 1.35
CA ALA A 72 7.78 9.14 1.60
C ALA A 72 9.05 8.26 1.53
N TRP A 73 9.96 8.57 0.62
CA TRP A 73 11.24 7.89 0.50
C TRP A 73 12.12 8.13 1.74
N VAL A 74 12.30 9.39 2.13
CA VAL A 74 13.07 9.75 3.33
C VAL A 74 12.45 9.10 4.58
N ASN A 75 11.13 9.14 4.72
CA ASN A 75 10.42 8.48 5.82
C ASN A 75 10.75 6.97 5.89
N ARG A 76 10.66 6.26 4.75
CA ARG A 76 11.05 4.84 4.68
C ARG A 76 12.53 4.63 4.94
N SER A 77 13.42 5.49 4.45
CA SER A 77 14.86 5.42 4.72
C SER A 77 15.17 5.62 6.20
N SER A 78 14.51 6.55 6.89
CA SER A 78 14.67 6.76 8.33
C SER A 78 14.18 5.56 9.14
N MET A 79 13.00 5.00 8.83
CA MET A 79 12.54 3.76 9.45
C MET A 79 13.50 2.60 9.15
N THR A 80 14.00 2.53 7.92
CA THR A 80 14.99 1.52 7.53
C THR A 80 16.27 1.70 8.32
N PHE A 81 16.76 2.92 8.56
CA PHE A 81 17.92 3.18 9.41
C PHE A 81 17.70 2.69 10.85
N LEU A 82 16.52 2.98 11.42
CA LEU A 82 16.13 2.47 12.74
C LEU A 82 16.05 0.94 12.79
N CYS A 83 15.63 0.28 11.70
CA CYS A 83 15.60 -1.18 11.59
C CYS A 83 16.96 -1.82 11.21
N ARG A 84 17.80 -1.11 10.46
CA ARG A 84 19.06 -1.60 9.85
C ARG A 84 20.19 -1.80 10.84
N HIS A 85 20.02 -1.40 12.10
CA HIS A 85 20.90 -1.86 13.15
C HIS A 85 20.96 -3.40 13.25
N LEU A 86 20.09 -4.15 12.55
CA LEU A 86 20.03 -5.61 12.63
C LEU A 86 19.97 -6.41 11.31
N THR A 87 19.54 -5.89 10.15
CA THR A 87 19.48 -6.69 8.88
C THR A 87 19.49 -5.85 7.58
N GLY A 88 20.05 -6.39 6.48
CA GLY A 88 20.12 -5.79 5.13
C GLY A 88 18.78 -5.73 4.36
N GLN A 89 18.75 -5.14 3.14
CA GLN A 89 17.49 -4.69 2.48
C GLN A 89 17.06 -5.52 1.25
N PRO A 90 15.78 -5.99 1.21
CA PRO A 90 14.85 -5.72 0.09
C PRO A 90 13.35 -5.48 0.49
N VAL A 91 12.50 -4.91 -0.39
CA VAL A 91 11.09 -4.46 -0.13
C VAL A 91 10.06 -5.08 -1.13
N LEU A 92 8.80 -5.23 -0.69
CA LEU A 92 7.89 -6.35 -0.97
C LEU A 92 6.41 -5.91 -1.21
N ILE A 93 5.54 -6.82 -1.67
CA ILE A 93 4.08 -6.61 -1.75
C ILE A 93 3.42 -7.04 -0.44
N GLY A 94 2.75 -6.09 0.21
CA GLY A 94 2.09 -6.29 1.50
C GLY A 94 0.74 -7.02 1.37
N GLY A 95 0.57 -8.10 2.11
CA GLY A 95 -0.72 -8.68 2.46
C GLY A 95 -1.40 -7.88 3.57
N THR A 96 -1.92 -8.56 4.57
CA THR A 96 -2.50 -7.95 5.78
C THR A 96 -1.63 -8.26 7.00
N MET A 97 -2.04 -7.85 8.20
CA MET A 97 -1.32 -8.22 9.42
C MET A 97 -1.35 -9.73 9.73
N GLY A 98 -2.25 -10.49 9.12
CA GLY A 98 -2.40 -11.93 9.36
C GLY A 98 -2.31 -12.80 8.11
N THR A 99 -1.93 -12.22 6.96
CA THR A 99 -1.81 -12.98 5.69
C THR A 99 -0.40 -12.87 5.13
N CYS A 100 -0.07 -13.81 4.24
CA CYS A 100 1.24 -13.87 3.61
C CYS A 100 1.52 -12.62 2.76
N ASN A 101 2.79 -12.29 2.64
CA ASN A 101 3.29 -11.27 1.73
C ASN A 101 3.93 -11.94 0.52
N TYR A 102 3.94 -11.26 -0.62
CA TYR A 102 4.52 -11.82 -1.85
C TYR A 102 5.64 -10.91 -2.40
N VAL A 103 6.60 -11.54 -3.05
CA VAL A 103 7.55 -10.89 -3.94
C VAL A 103 7.22 -11.33 -5.34
N LEU A 104 7.00 -10.35 -6.21
CA LEU A 104 6.76 -10.58 -7.63
C LEU A 104 7.88 -9.92 -8.43
N THR A 105 8.14 -10.48 -9.60
CA THR A 105 8.98 -9.83 -10.61
C THR A 105 8.11 -9.39 -11.79
N GLY A 106 8.38 -8.20 -12.33
CA GLY A 106 7.74 -7.71 -13.55
C GLY A 106 8.04 -8.61 -14.75
N THR A 107 7.16 -8.57 -15.75
CA THR A 107 7.27 -9.36 -16.99
C THR A 107 7.21 -8.42 -18.20
N GLN A 108 7.70 -8.90 -19.36
CA GLN A 108 7.56 -8.15 -20.62
C GLN A 108 6.08 -7.92 -20.96
N GLN A 109 5.24 -8.93 -20.76
CA GLN A 109 3.80 -8.80 -20.95
C GLN A 109 3.17 -7.72 -20.04
N GLY A 110 3.62 -7.59 -18.79
CA GLY A 110 3.19 -6.49 -17.92
C GLY A 110 3.63 -5.11 -18.44
N MET A 111 4.77 -5.02 -19.13
CA MET A 111 5.15 -3.78 -19.82
C MET A 111 4.18 -3.46 -20.97
N ASP A 112 3.90 -4.47 -21.80
CA ASP A 112 3.13 -4.31 -23.03
C ASP A 112 1.62 -4.06 -22.76
N GLU A 113 1.06 -4.71 -21.73
CA GLU A 113 -0.39 -4.68 -21.46
C GLU A 113 -0.81 -3.68 -20.37
N THR A 114 0.06 -3.36 -19.41
CA THR A 114 -0.29 -2.55 -18.23
C THR A 114 0.67 -1.41 -17.95
N TYR A 115 1.47 -1.00 -18.94
CA TYR A 115 2.50 0.04 -18.80
C TYR A 115 3.47 -0.23 -17.64
N GLY A 116 3.81 -1.50 -17.41
CA GLY A 116 4.71 -1.93 -16.35
C GLY A 116 4.12 -1.90 -14.94
N THR A 117 2.80 -1.97 -14.82
CA THR A 117 2.09 -1.86 -13.53
C THR A 117 1.53 -3.22 -13.08
N THR A 118 1.48 -3.45 -11.76
CA THR A 118 0.86 -4.63 -11.14
C THR A 118 0.10 -4.26 -9.86
N CYS A 119 -0.55 -5.24 -9.21
CA CYS A 119 -1.28 -5.02 -7.96
C CYS A 119 -0.33 -4.58 -6.83
N HIS A 120 -0.83 -3.78 -5.88
CA HIS A 120 -0.03 -3.29 -4.74
C HIS A 120 -0.26 -4.09 -3.44
N GLY A 121 -1.27 -4.96 -3.39
CA GLY A 121 -1.69 -5.68 -2.19
C GLY A 121 -3.13 -6.18 -2.28
N ALA A 122 -3.67 -6.68 -1.17
CA ALA A 122 -4.98 -7.33 -1.12
C ALA A 122 -6.16 -6.42 -1.50
N GLY A 123 -6.08 -5.13 -1.16
CA GLY A 123 -7.22 -4.22 -1.24
C GLY A 123 -8.28 -4.51 -0.17
N ARG A 124 -8.96 -3.46 0.31
CA ARG A 124 -10.00 -3.60 1.34
C ARG A 124 -11.27 -4.22 0.74
N ALA A 125 -11.84 -5.20 1.44
CA ALA A 125 -13.16 -5.75 1.17
C ALA A 125 -14.25 -5.03 2.00
N LEU A 126 -13.89 -4.58 3.21
CA LEU A 126 -14.79 -3.88 4.13
C LEU A 126 -14.31 -2.44 4.38
N SER A 127 -15.27 -1.53 4.51
CA SER A 127 -14.98 -0.17 4.98
C SER A 127 -14.50 -0.21 6.43
N ARG A 128 -13.66 0.74 6.84
CA ARG A 128 -13.16 0.83 8.22
C ARG A 128 -14.29 0.86 9.26
N ALA A 129 -15.37 1.58 8.96
CA ALA A 129 -16.53 1.64 9.83
C ALA A 129 -17.27 0.29 9.93
N LYS A 130 -17.36 -0.47 8.83
CA LYS A 130 -17.98 -1.80 8.84
C LYS A 130 -17.11 -2.81 9.59
N SER A 131 -15.79 -2.78 9.40
CA SER A 131 -14.85 -3.60 10.17
C SER A 131 -15.01 -3.39 11.67
N ARG A 132 -15.05 -2.13 12.13
CA ARG A 132 -15.22 -1.79 13.55
C ARG A 132 -16.56 -2.19 14.17
N ARG A 133 -17.59 -2.42 13.35
CA ARG A 133 -18.91 -2.85 13.83
C ARG A 133 -19.03 -4.36 13.93
N ASN A 134 -18.23 -5.07 13.14
CA ASN A 134 -18.41 -6.49 12.89
C ASN A 134 -17.30 -7.36 13.48
N LEU A 135 -16.19 -6.75 13.93
CA LEU A 135 -15.01 -7.46 14.39
C LEU A 135 -14.66 -6.98 15.79
N GLU A 136 -14.44 -7.93 16.69
CA GLU A 136 -13.97 -7.65 18.03
C GLU A 136 -12.45 -7.71 18.10
N TYR A 137 -11.87 -6.74 18.82
CA TYR A 137 -10.42 -6.61 18.95
C TYR A 137 -9.75 -7.89 19.49
N THR A 138 -10.34 -8.47 20.53
CA THR A 138 -9.80 -9.64 21.23
C THR A 138 -9.81 -10.87 20.34
N GLU A 139 -10.86 -11.07 19.55
CA GLU A 139 -10.96 -12.18 18.60
C GLU A 139 -9.87 -12.10 17.53
N VAL A 140 -9.62 -10.89 17.00
CA VAL A 140 -8.56 -10.67 16.02
C VAL A 140 -7.17 -10.95 16.61
N LEU A 141 -6.92 -10.57 17.87
CA LEU A 141 -5.66 -10.88 18.55
C LEU A 141 -5.48 -12.39 18.76
N SER A 142 -6.50 -13.08 19.29
CA SER A 142 -6.45 -14.53 19.52
C SER A 142 -6.21 -15.28 18.22
N ALA A 143 -6.88 -14.89 17.13
CA ALA A 143 -6.69 -15.51 15.81
C ALA A 143 -5.28 -15.28 15.22
N LEU A 144 -4.60 -14.19 15.59
CA LEU A 144 -3.20 -13.96 15.20
C LEU A 144 -2.24 -14.78 16.07
N GLU A 145 -2.51 -14.87 17.37
CA GLU A 145 -1.73 -15.66 18.32
C GLU A 145 -1.76 -17.16 17.99
N GLU A 146 -2.93 -17.70 17.63
CA GLU A 146 -3.10 -19.08 17.15
C GLU A 146 -2.26 -19.38 15.89
N LYS A 147 -2.00 -18.36 15.08
CA LYS A 147 -1.14 -18.44 13.89
C LYS A 147 0.34 -18.22 14.19
N GLY A 148 0.70 -18.01 15.46
CA GLY A 148 2.07 -17.71 15.90
C GLY A 148 2.55 -16.31 15.51
N ILE A 149 1.62 -15.35 15.33
CA ILE A 149 1.93 -13.99 14.90
C ILE A 149 1.88 -13.03 16.11
N SER A 150 3.04 -12.53 16.50
CA SER A 150 3.12 -11.49 17.54
C SER A 150 2.74 -10.12 16.99
N ILE A 151 1.88 -9.37 17.68
CA ILE A 151 1.44 -8.05 17.22
C ILE A 151 1.64 -6.97 18.28
N ARG A 152 2.13 -5.81 17.85
CA ARG A 152 2.18 -4.58 18.65
C ARG A 152 1.43 -3.47 17.94
N VAL A 153 0.41 -2.95 18.59
CA VAL A 153 -0.50 -1.96 18.01
C VAL A 153 -0.61 -0.72 18.88
N ALA A 154 -0.79 0.43 18.23
CA ALA A 154 -0.98 1.71 18.94
C ALA A 154 -2.39 1.85 19.56
N SER A 155 -3.41 1.18 18.99
CA SER A 155 -4.77 1.21 19.57
C SER A 155 -5.61 -0.01 19.17
N PRO A 156 -6.59 -0.40 20.01
CA PRO A 156 -7.54 -1.47 19.67
C PRO A 156 -8.34 -1.18 18.40
N LYS A 157 -8.67 0.10 18.18
CA LYS A 157 -9.37 0.58 17.00
C LYS A 157 -8.67 0.18 15.70
N LEU A 158 -7.34 0.34 15.65
CA LEU A 158 -6.55 0.03 14.46
C LEU A 158 -6.56 -1.45 14.12
N VAL A 159 -6.58 -2.33 15.13
CA VAL A 159 -6.61 -3.78 14.90
C VAL A 159 -7.90 -4.22 14.24
N MET A 160 -9.04 -3.73 14.71
CA MET A 160 -10.33 -4.03 14.05
C MET A 160 -10.38 -3.47 12.62
N GLU A 161 -9.88 -2.24 12.41
CA GLU A 161 -9.84 -1.63 11.08
C GLU A 161 -8.91 -2.36 10.10
N GLU A 162 -7.88 -3.04 10.61
CA GLU A 162 -6.82 -3.65 9.79
C GLU A 162 -6.86 -5.19 9.80
N ALA A 163 -7.91 -5.78 10.37
CA ALA A 163 -8.08 -7.22 10.50
C ALA A 163 -8.00 -7.92 9.13
N PRO A 164 -7.40 -9.12 9.05
CA PRO A 164 -7.33 -9.89 7.79
C PRO A 164 -8.66 -9.99 7.04
N GLU A 165 -9.76 -10.15 7.77
CA GLU A 165 -11.15 -10.24 7.31
C GLU A 165 -11.65 -8.94 6.66
N SER A 166 -10.99 -7.82 6.93
CA SER A 166 -11.30 -6.52 6.32
C SER A 166 -10.77 -6.39 4.89
N TYR A 167 -9.92 -7.31 4.45
CA TYR A 167 -9.26 -7.31 3.15
C TYR A 167 -9.68 -8.50 2.31
N LYS A 168 -9.43 -8.41 1.00
CA LYS A 168 -9.59 -9.56 0.11
C LYS A 168 -8.49 -10.59 0.38
N ASN A 169 -8.66 -11.80 -0.14
CA ASN A 169 -7.60 -12.78 -0.13
C ASN A 169 -6.47 -12.33 -1.07
N VAL A 170 -5.30 -12.02 -0.50
CA VAL A 170 -4.12 -11.58 -1.25
C VAL A 170 -3.61 -12.65 -2.22
N THR A 171 -3.80 -13.94 -1.91
CA THR A 171 -3.38 -15.03 -2.78
C THR A 171 -4.18 -15.01 -4.08
N ASP A 172 -5.50 -14.82 -4.01
CA ASP A 172 -6.36 -14.77 -5.20
C ASP A 172 -6.00 -13.58 -6.10
N VAL A 173 -5.68 -12.42 -5.50
CA VAL A 173 -5.23 -11.22 -6.23
C VAL A 173 -3.90 -11.49 -6.93
N VAL A 174 -2.93 -12.06 -6.22
CA VAL A 174 -1.60 -12.39 -6.77
C VAL A 174 -1.68 -13.48 -7.85
N ASP A 175 -2.52 -14.50 -7.63
CA ASP A 175 -2.74 -15.57 -8.59
C ASP A 175 -3.38 -15.05 -9.86
N THR A 176 -4.33 -14.11 -9.75
CA THR A 176 -4.92 -13.44 -10.92
C THR A 176 -3.84 -12.73 -11.75
N CYS A 177 -3.00 -11.91 -11.12
CA CYS A 177 -1.90 -11.23 -11.82
C CYS A 177 -0.87 -12.20 -12.39
N HIS A 178 -0.66 -13.33 -11.73
CA HIS A 178 0.25 -14.37 -12.19
C HIS A 178 -0.28 -15.12 -13.41
N MET A 179 -1.54 -15.53 -13.36
CA MET A 179 -2.22 -16.21 -14.47
C MET A 179 -2.40 -15.29 -15.68
N ALA A 180 -2.65 -14.00 -15.45
CA ALA A 180 -2.69 -12.99 -16.50
C ALA A 180 -1.31 -12.73 -17.13
N GLY A 181 -0.22 -13.25 -16.57
CA GLY A 181 1.13 -13.10 -17.12
C GLY A 181 1.78 -11.73 -16.87
N ILE A 182 1.06 -10.77 -16.29
CA ILE A 182 1.57 -9.43 -15.96
C ILE A 182 2.57 -9.41 -14.80
N SER A 183 2.65 -10.50 -14.01
CA SER A 183 3.63 -10.64 -12.93
C SER A 183 3.99 -12.11 -12.67
N ARG A 184 5.19 -12.38 -12.17
CA ARG A 184 5.60 -13.74 -11.78
C ARG A 184 5.76 -13.87 -10.27
N LYS A 185 5.10 -14.84 -9.66
CA LYS A 185 5.34 -15.21 -8.24
C LYS A 185 6.79 -15.63 -8.06
N ALA A 186 7.51 -14.99 -7.13
CA ALA A 186 8.89 -15.32 -6.82
C ALA A 186 9.02 -15.91 -5.41
N ILE A 187 8.59 -15.17 -4.38
CA ILE A 187 8.77 -15.55 -2.98
C ILE A 187 7.47 -15.30 -2.22
N LYS A 188 7.11 -16.23 -1.33
CA LYS A 188 6.02 -16.08 -0.36
C LYS A 188 6.62 -15.95 1.04
N LEU A 189 6.21 -14.91 1.76
CA LEU A 189 6.66 -14.60 3.11
C LEU A 189 5.50 -14.76 4.09
N HIS A 190 5.77 -15.32 5.26
CA HIS A 190 4.79 -15.46 6.33
C HIS A 190 5.12 -14.47 7.45
N PRO A 191 4.15 -13.67 7.91
CA PRO A 191 4.39 -12.76 9.03
C PRO A 191 4.62 -13.57 10.32
N VAL A 192 5.63 -13.18 11.10
CA VAL A 192 5.89 -13.69 12.46
C VAL A 192 5.74 -12.60 13.52
N ALA A 193 5.92 -11.34 13.12
CA ALA A 193 5.70 -10.18 13.96
C ALA A 193 5.15 -9.01 13.14
N VAL A 194 4.22 -8.25 13.71
CA VAL A 194 3.62 -7.06 13.08
C VAL A 194 3.63 -5.88 14.06
N ILE A 195 4.14 -4.74 13.61
CA ILE A 195 4.06 -3.47 14.35
C ILE A 195 3.17 -2.53 13.54
N LYS A 196 2.09 -2.04 14.15
CA LYS A 196 1.14 -1.13 13.52
C LYS A 196 0.96 0.14 14.36
N GLY A 197 1.16 1.29 13.72
CA GLY A 197 0.95 2.63 14.31
C GLY A 197 -0.19 3.38 13.65
#